data_AF-A0A923B752-F1
#
_entry.id   AF-A0A923B752-F1
#
_cell.length_a   1.000
_cell.length_b   1.000
_cell.length_c   1.000
_cell.angle_alpha   90.00
_cell.angle_beta   90.00
_cell.angle_gamma   90.00
#
_symmetry.space_group_name_H-M   'P 1'
#
loop_
_entity.id
_entity.type
_entity.pdbx_description
1 polymer ?
#
loop_
_entity_poly.entity_id
_entity_poly.type
_entity_poly.pdbx_seq_one_letter_code
_entity_poly.pdbx_strand_id
1 'polypeptide(L)'
;MARILQAAWLALAALMLPGCAVAEDKAPDYRYRLTVEVETPAGLRTGSSVIEVQQSIGRTAMDGFGEQVFLRIRGEAVAVDLPDGRTLYALLRSGGDVEWAAR
;
A
#
# COMPACT_ATOMS: atom_id res chain seq x y z
N MET A 1 -53.02 -17.39 6.23
CA MET A 1 -51.81 -17.92 6.90
C MET A 1 -50.66 -18.18 5.91
N ALA A 2 -50.86 -18.95 4.84
CA ALA A 2 -49.78 -19.28 3.87
C ALA A 2 -49.03 -18.05 3.29
N ARG A 3 -49.74 -16.98 2.94
CA ARG A 3 -49.13 -15.74 2.41
C ARG A 3 -48.27 -14.97 3.42
N ILE A 4 -48.60 -15.06 4.71
CA ILE A 4 -47.84 -14.42 5.80
C ILE A 4 -46.56 -15.21 6.07
N LEU A 5 -46.64 -16.55 6.05
CA LEU A 5 -45.48 -17.44 6.14
C LEU A 5 -44.51 -17.27 4.96
N GLN A 6 -45.03 -17.13 3.74
CA GLN A 6 -44.21 -16.86 2.55
C GLN A 6 -43.51 -15.49 2.63
N ALA A 7 -44.21 -14.45 3.08
CA ALA A 7 -43.62 -13.14 3.27
C ALA A 7 -42.52 -13.15 4.35
N ALA A 8 -42.72 -13.90 5.44
CA ALA A 8 -41.73 -14.06 6.50
C ALA A 8 -40.46 -14.78 6.02
N TRP A 9 -40.60 -15.82 5.18
CA TRP A 9 -39.46 -16.50 4.57
C TRP A 9 -38.70 -15.62 3.57
N LEU A 10 -39.40 -14.83 2.76
CA LEU A 10 -38.75 -13.88 1.84
C LEU A 10 -38.00 -12.79 2.60
N ALA A 11 -38.56 -12.27 3.71
CA ALA A 11 -37.89 -11.31 4.56
C ALA A 11 -36.65 -11.91 5.26
N LEU A 12 -36.74 -13.15 5.73
CA LEU A 12 -35.61 -13.85 6.35
C LEU A 12 -34.48 -14.14 5.34
N ALA A 13 -34.84 -14.51 4.11
CA ALA A 13 -33.89 -14.67 3.02
C ALA A 13 -33.22 -13.33 2.67
N ALA A 14 -33.98 -12.23 2.64
CA ALA A 14 -33.47 -10.87 2.40
C ALA A 14 -32.43 -10.41 3.44
N LEU A 15 -32.59 -10.80 4.71
CA LEU A 15 -31.63 -10.50 5.78
C LEU A 15 -30.30 -11.25 5.66
N MET A 16 -30.22 -12.31 4.84
CA MET A 16 -28.98 -13.06 4.60
C MET A 16 -28.15 -12.50 3.43
N LEU A 17 -28.64 -11.50 2.68
CA LEU A 17 -27.90 -10.87 1.58
C LEU A 17 -26.86 -9.78 1.92
N PRO A 18 -26.80 -9.13 3.11
CA PRO A 18 -25.88 -8.01 3.32
C PRO A 18 -24.40 -8.42 3.50
N GLY A 19 -24.06 -9.72 3.40
CA GLY A 19 -22.70 -10.22 3.66
C GLY A 19 -21.65 -9.89 2.59
N CYS A 20 -22.05 -9.61 1.33
CA CYS A 20 -21.09 -9.47 0.23
C CYS A 20 -20.58 -8.04 0.00
N ALA A 21 -21.21 -7.02 0.60
CA ALA A 21 -20.84 -5.61 0.39
C ALA A 21 -19.86 -5.06 1.44
N VAL A 22 -19.49 -5.87 2.45
CA VAL A 22 -18.59 -5.47 3.53
C VAL A 22 -17.13 -5.86 3.23
N ALA A 23 -16.92 -6.64 2.18
CA ALA A 23 -15.59 -7.01 1.72
C ALA A 23 -15.05 -5.95 0.76
N GLU A 24 -14.11 -5.15 1.28
CA GLU A 24 -12.96 -4.65 0.53
C GLU A 24 -13.14 -3.43 -0.39
N ASP A 25 -13.74 -2.34 0.11
CA ASP A 25 -13.29 -0.99 -0.28
C ASP A 25 -11.95 -0.67 0.42
N LYS A 26 -10.94 -1.53 0.22
CA LYS A 26 -9.57 -1.28 0.68
C LYS A 26 -8.66 -1.41 -0.52
N ALA A 27 -7.85 -0.39 -0.76
CA ALA A 27 -6.74 -0.53 -1.69
C ALA A 27 -5.85 -1.69 -1.19
N PRO A 28 -5.48 -2.65 -2.04
CA PRO A 28 -4.77 -3.84 -1.59
C PRO A 28 -3.33 -3.49 -1.21
N ASP A 29 -2.83 -4.12 -0.15
CA ASP A 29 -1.40 -4.08 0.17
C ASP A 29 -0.59 -4.70 -0.98
N TYR A 30 0.54 -4.09 -1.33
CA TYR A 30 1.38 -4.58 -2.41
C TYR A 30 2.87 -4.55 -2.05
N ARG A 31 3.62 -5.45 -2.69
CA ARG A 31 5.07 -5.52 -2.59
C ARG A 31 5.68 -5.38 -3.97
N TYR A 32 6.73 -4.57 -4.07
CA TYR A 32 7.49 -4.42 -5.31
C TYR A 32 8.98 -4.57 -5.03
N ARG A 33 9.70 -5.11 -6.02
CA ARG A 33 11.16 -5.12 -6.03
C ARG A 33 11.64 -3.80 -6.62
N LEU A 34 12.41 -3.05 -5.85
CA LEU A 34 13.14 -1.89 -6.34
C LEU A 34 14.55 -2.33 -6.72
N THR A 35 14.90 -2.19 -8.00
CA THR A 35 16.25 -2.42 -8.51
C THR A 35 16.88 -1.08 -8.85
N VAL A 36 18.09 -0.84 -8.37
CA VAL A 36 18.87 0.37 -8.65
C VAL A 36 20.08 -0.03 -9.48
N GLU A 37 20.24 0.64 -10.60
CA GLU A 37 21.32 0.45 -11.55
C GLU A 37 22.17 1.72 -11.60
N VAL A 38 23.49 1.55 -11.45
CA VAL A 38 24.45 2.65 -11.43
C VAL A 38 25.50 2.38 -12.50
N GLU A 39 25.53 3.22 -13.52
CA GLU A 39 26.62 3.23 -14.49
C GLU A 39 27.86 3.83 -13.84
N THR A 40 28.94 3.04 -13.80
CA THR A 40 30.25 3.49 -13.32
C THR A 40 31.28 3.38 -14.45
N PRO A 41 32.42 4.09 -14.39
CA PRO A 41 33.51 3.87 -15.34
C PRO A 41 34.00 2.42 -15.40
N ALA A 42 33.79 1.63 -14.34
CA ALA A 42 34.15 0.21 -14.27
C ALA A 42 33.02 -0.73 -14.74
N GLY A 43 31.92 -0.19 -15.26
CA GLY A 43 30.74 -0.93 -15.70
C GLY A 43 29.52 -0.75 -14.80
N LEU A 44 28.45 -1.49 -15.13
CA LEU A 44 27.17 -1.42 -14.42
C LEU A 44 27.26 -2.09 -13.04
N ARG A 45 26.71 -1.43 -12.03
CA ARG A 45 26.49 -1.99 -10.69
C ARG A 45 25.00 -2.00 -10.38
N THR A 46 24.54 -3.06 -9.74
CA THR A 46 23.12 -3.27 -9.47
C THR A 46 22.91 -3.71 -8.03
N GLY A 47 21.89 -3.14 -7.39
CA GLY A 47 21.38 -3.59 -6.09
C GLY A 47 19.86 -3.70 -6.14
N SER A 48 19.26 -4.50 -5.26
CA SER A 48 17.80 -4.54 -5.15
C SER A 48 17.32 -4.75 -3.72
N SER A 49 16.11 -4.25 -3.43
CA SER A 49 15.39 -4.45 -2.16
C SER A 49 13.91 -4.67 -2.46
N VAL A 50 13.16 -5.17 -1.49
CA VAL A 50 11.70 -5.33 -1.59
C VAL A 50 11.04 -4.33 -0.66
N ILE A 51 10.12 -3.54 -1.22
CA ILE A 51 9.35 -2.55 -0.49
C ILE A 51 7.89 -3.01 -0.41
N GLU A 52 7.34 -2.95 0.79
CA GLU A 52 5.93 -3.19 1.08
C GLU A 52 5.20 -1.86 1.29
N VAL A 53 4.04 -1.73 0.64
CA VAL A 53 3.12 -0.63 0.82
C VAL A 53 1.83 -1.18 1.40
N GLN A 54 1.51 -0.75 2.60
CA GLN A 54 0.26 -1.06 3.28
C GLN A 54 -0.71 0.10 3.11
N GLN A 55 -1.95 -0.19 2.73
CA GLN A 55 -2.95 0.83 2.45
C GLN A 55 -4.15 0.68 3.39
N SER A 56 -4.56 1.78 4.01
CA SER A 56 -5.78 1.83 4.81
C SER A 56 -6.61 3.03 4.42
N ILE A 57 -7.90 2.81 4.24
CA ILE A 57 -8.86 3.86 3.93
C ILE A 57 -9.56 4.26 5.23
N GLY A 58 -9.62 5.56 5.50
CA GLY A 58 -10.13 6.08 6.77
C GLY A 58 -10.74 7.47 6.65
N ARG A 59 -11.34 7.89 7.76
CA ARG A 59 -12.08 9.14 7.95
C ARG A 59 -11.42 9.93 9.07
N THR A 60 -11.28 11.24 8.91
CA THR A 60 -10.60 12.11 9.90
C THR A 60 -11.64 12.85 10.76
N ALA A 61 -11.28 13.29 11.96
CA ALA A 61 -12.26 13.95 12.84
C ALA A 61 -12.77 15.32 12.30
N MET A 62 -12.16 15.86 11.23
CA MET A 62 -12.53 17.14 10.58
C MET A 62 -13.21 16.93 9.22
N ASP A 63 -14.00 15.86 9.08
CA ASP A 63 -14.53 15.39 7.80
C ASP A 63 -15.66 16.27 7.21
N GLY A 64 -15.25 17.39 6.60
CA GLY A 64 -15.94 17.98 5.46
C GLY A 64 -15.43 17.45 4.10
N PHE A 65 -14.38 16.62 4.07
CA PHE A 65 -13.57 16.35 2.88
C PHE A 65 -13.53 14.90 2.38
N GLY A 66 -14.40 14.03 2.89
CA GLY A 66 -14.53 12.66 2.38
C GLY A 66 -13.41 11.72 2.81
N GLU A 67 -13.36 10.58 2.15
CA GLU A 67 -12.54 9.43 2.50
C GLU A 67 -11.06 9.63 2.11
N GLN A 68 -10.13 9.30 3.01
CA GLN A 68 -8.67 9.46 2.81
C GLN A 68 -7.95 8.12 2.75
N VAL A 69 -6.92 8.06 1.91
CA VAL A 69 -6.00 6.91 1.82
C VAL A 69 -4.75 7.19 2.64
N PHE A 70 -4.50 6.34 3.64
CA PHE A 70 -3.28 6.34 4.44
C PHE A 70 -2.33 5.26 3.93
N LEU A 71 -1.06 5.63 3.74
CA LEU A 71 -0.01 4.72 3.27
C LEU A 71 1.01 4.49 4.38
N ARG A 72 1.38 3.23 4.59
CA ARG A 72 2.52 2.84 5.43
C ARG A 72 3.53 2.07 4.59
N ILE A 73 4.75 2.60 4.49
CA ILE A 73 5.83 2.02 3.69
C ILE A 73 6.79 1.28 4.61
N ARG A 74 7.17 0.05 4.24
CA ARG A 74 8.17 -0.77 4.94
C ARG A 74 9.18 -1.34 3.96
N GLY A 75 10.44 -1.39 4.36
CA GLY A 75 11.53 -1.96 3.57
C GLY A 75 12.87 -1.39 3.97
N GLU A 76 13.94 -1.92 3.39
CA GLU A 76 15.31 -1.44 3.58
C GLU A 76 15.76 -0.63 2.36
N ALA A 77 16.68 0.31 2.58
CA ALA A 77 17.35 1.04 1.51
C ALA A 77 18.04 0.07 0.56
N VAL A 78 18.05 0.38 -0.73
CA VAL A 78 18.79 -0.45 -1.69
C VAL A 78 20.27 -0.12 -1.57
N ALA A 79 21.08 -1.10 -1.19
CA ALA A 79 22.54 -0.99 -1.22
C ALA A 79 23.08 -1.42 -2.59
N VAL A 80 23.95 -0.59 -3.16
CA VAL A 80 24.68 -0.88 -4.41
C VAL A 80 26.16 -0.78 -4.12
N ASP A 81 26.86 -1.89 -4.22
CA ASP A 81 28.32 -1.90 -4.06
C ASP A 81 28.99 -1.29 -5.30
N LEU A 82 29.81 -0.29 -5.06
CA LEU A 82 30.60 0.43 -6.04
C LEU A 82 32.06 -0.06 -6.02
N PRO A 83 32.84 0.26 -7.07
CA PRO A 83 34.29 0.08 -7.02
C PRO A 83 34.93 0.79 -5.81
N ASP A 84 36.12 0.31 -5.43
CA ASP A 84 36.94 0.81 -4.32
C ASP A 84 36.34 0.58 -2.91
N GLY A 85 35.45 -0.41 -2.78
CA GLY A 85 34.86 -0.78 -1.48
C GLY A 85 33.86 0.24 -0.95
N ARG A 86 33.29 1.07 -1.83
CA ARG A 86 32.24 2.04 -1.48
C ARG A 86 30.85 1.43 -1.70
N THR A 87 29.86 1.92 -0.97
CA THR A 87 28.46 1.50 -1.14
C THR A 87 27.57 2.72 -1.29
N LEU A 88 26.71 2.71 -2.31
CA LEU A 88 25.66 3.70 -2.52
C LEU A 88 24.35 3.16 -1.96
N TYR A 89 23.66 3.96 -1.15
CA TYR A 89 22.36 3.59 -0.60
C TYR A 89 21.25 4.45 -1.23
N ALA A 90 20.27 3.81 -1.87
CA ALA A 90 19.04 4.47 -2.29
C ALA A 90 18.03 4.42 -1.14
N LEU A 91 17.85 5.58 -0.50
CA LEU A 91 17.08 5.71 0.72
C LEU A 91 15.58 5.83 0.44
N LEU A 92 14.78 5.29 1.37
CA LEU A 92 13.32 5.36 1.32
C LEU A 92 12.85 6.77 1.67
N ARG A 93 11.99 7.35 0.82
CA ARG A 93 11.37 8.66 1.02
C ARG A 93 10.11 8.54 1.88
N SER A 94 9.84 9.55 2.71
CA SER A 94 8.51 9.75 3.31
C SER A 94 7.59 10.54 2.35
N GLY A 95 6.29 10.24 2.33
CA GLY A 95 5.33 10.91 1.44
C GLY A 95 5.24 12.43 1.64
N GLY A 96 5.52 12.91 2.87
CA GLY A 96 5.35 14.32 3.27
C GLY A 96 6.60 15.19 3.16
N ASP A 97 7.78 14.64 2.90
CA ASP A 97 9.01 15.43 2.72
C ASP A 97 9.79 14.87 1.53
N VAL A 98 9.64 15.51 0.36
CA VAL A 98 10.26 15.07 -0.90
C VAL A 98 11.73 15.48 -0.96
N GLU A 99 12.07 16.61 -0.34
CA GLU A 99 13.40 17.22 -0.37
C GLU A 99 14.23 16.91 0.88
N TRP A 100 13.81 15.93 1.68
CA TRP A 100 14.46 15.58 2.94
C TRP A 100 15.98 15.33 2.82
N ALA A 101 16.46 14.89 1.66
CA ALA A 101 17.87 14.61 1.39
C ALA A 101 18.69 15.85 0.97
N ALA A 102 18.04 16.99 0.72
CA ALA A 102 18.68 18.23 0.29
C ALA A 102 18.89 19.25 1.44
N ARG A 103 18.42 18.93 2.66
CA ARG A 103 18.64 19.75 3.86
C ARG A 103 19.90 19.36 4.61
#